data_AF-A0A6G0UER2-F1
#
_entry.id   AF-A0A6G0UER2-F1
#
_cell.length_a   1.000
_cell.length_b   1.000
_cell.length_c   1.000
_cell.angle_alpha   90.00
_cell.angle_beta   90.00
_cell.angle_gamma   90.00
#
_symmetry.space_group_name_H-M   'P 1'
#
loop_
_entity.id
_entity.type
_entity.pdbx_description
1 polymer ?
#
loop_
_entity_poly.entity_id
_entity_poly.type
_entity_poly.pdbx_seq_one_letter_code
_entity_poly.pdbx_strand_id
1 'polypeptide(L)'
;MEDDPEIVTLVLHMSFNRLDSSINKQFSTWTGPISLAVVFPFEFPDPKEVLCAVKFLREFRKNDSNALQKLSVHFLFQNQECSGSTIDEESVNNVNCEEPEEQITDVMKIRQMASYPVNEARNLARNLSLTNYIVIADMDQLFSKNFETKMISLAQKKLIQDPKTVLVYRIFEIADDVEKFPETKDDLLSLFTEDKAQEFHKYYGAHSIPELQQWFDLPENPENNTEIQFYQPYQSHHWEPRFVSLRTIPFHDTNFYYSIRDNTVLRWEMCRAGFKFAIVEDVFTFHLGYKTSEEKQLVGRVASVVHRNALKSLKKFNERMDRVYPKTKRTCPMYVL
;
A
#
# COMPACT_ATOMS: atom_id res chain seq x y z
N MET A 1 27.95 -5.05 8.66
CA MET A 1 26.76 -4.33 8.16
C MET A 1 27.24 -3.71 6.87
N GLU A 2 27.03 -4.42 5.75
CA GLU A 2 27.22 -3.83 4.43
C GLU A 2 26.31 -2.60 4.30
N ASP A 3 26.78 -1.57 3.59
CA ASP A 3 26.05 -0.34 3.31
C ASP A 3 24.69 -0.67 2.69
N ASP A 4 23.66 -0.73 3.53
CA ASP A 4 22.28 -0.98 3.09
C ASP A 4 21.84 0.24 2.26
N PRO A 5 21.37 0.06 1.03
CA PRO A 5 21.06 1.16 0.13
C PRO A 5 20.11 2.18 0.77
N GLU A 6 20.55 3.43 0.78
CA GLU A 6 19.83 4.59 1.29
C GLU A 6 18.75 5.02 0.30
N ILE A 7 17.72 4.18 0.15
CA ILE A 7 16.62 4.37 -0.79
C ILE A 7 15.34 3.73 -0.25
N VAL A 8 14.19 4.35 -0.52
CA VAL A 8 12.89 3.79 -0.10
C VAL A 8 12.43 2.73 -1.10
N THR A 9 12.06 1.54 -0.62
CA THR A 9 11.35 0.55 -1.44
C THR A 9 9.85 0.76 -1.33
N LEU A 10 9.19 0.84 -2.49
CA LEU A 10 7.73 0.78 -2.60
C LEU A 10 7.28 -0.69 -2.53
N VAL A 11 6.52 -1.01 -1.49
CA VAL A 11 5.95 -2.33 -1.23
C VAL A 11 4.52 -2.34 -1.75
N LEU A 12 4.28 -3.19 -2.74
CA LEU A 12 3.00 -3.35 -3.41
C LEU A 12 2.52 -4.79 -3.34
N HIS A 13 1.22 -4.96 -3.54
CA HIS A 13 0.62 -6.26 -3.80
C HIS A 13 -0.51 -6.14 -4.82
N MET A 14 -0.76 -7.22 -5.55
CA MET A 14 -1.92 -7.35 -6.44
C MET A 14 -2.33 -8.81 -6.57
N SER A 15 -3.55 -9.07 -7.04
CA SER A 15 -3.92 -10.40 -7.53
C SER A 15 -3.37 -10.62 -8.95
N PHE A 16 -3.05 -11.86 -9.31
CA PHE A 16 -2.49 -12.19 -10.62
C PHE A 16 -3.36 -11.71 -11.80
N ASN A 17 -4.69 -11.75 -11.65
CA ASN A 17 -5.65 -11.31 -12.65
C ASN A 17 -5.74 -9.77 -12.80
N ARG A 18 -5.01 -9.02 -11.98
CA ARG A 18 -4.84 -7.56 -12.11
C ARG A 18 -3.45 -7.17 -12.59
N LEU A 19 -2.67 -8.16 -13.05
CA LEU A 19 -1.37 -7.92 -13.63
C LEU A 19 -1.54 -7.44 -15.07
N ASP A 20 -1.68 -6.12 -15.21
CA ASP A 20 -1.91 -5.43 -16.46
C ASP A 20 -1.02 -4.18 -16.61
N SER A 21 -1.21 -3.42 -17.68
CA SER A 21 -0.44 -2.21 -17.99
C SER A 21 -0.61 -1.07 -16.96
N SER A 22 -1.53 -1.17 -15.99
CA SER A 22 -1.65 -0.20 -14.90
C SER A 22 -0.38 -0.09 -14.08
N ILE A 23 0.43 -1.16 -14.02
CA ILE A 23 1.75 -1.13 -13.37
C ILE A 23 2.65 -0.02 -13.95
N ASN A 24 2.50 0.33 -15.24
CA ASN A 24 3.27 1.40 -15.88
C ASN A 24 3.10 2.74 -15.17
N LYS A 25 1.91 3.00 -14.59
CA LYS A 25 1.64 4.25 -13.84
C LYS A 25 2.48 4.34 -12.56
N GLN A 26 2.79 3.21 -11.95
CA GLN A 26 3.71 3.16 -10.80
C GLN A 26 5.12 3.54 -11.25
N PHE A 27 5.60 2.99 -12.36
CA PHE A 27 6.92 3.32 -12.90
C PHE A 27 7.05 4.77 -13.37
N SER A 28 5.95 5.42 -13.79
CA SER A 28 5.97 6.83 -14.17
C SER A 28 5.99 7.79 -12.99
N THR A 29 5.59 7.36 -11.79
CA THR A 29 5.49 8.24 -10.60
C THR A 29 6.44 7.85 -9.46
N TRP A 30 6.95 6.62 -9.44
CA TRP A 30 7.89 6.13 -8.45
C TRP A 30 9.29 5.95 -9.02
N THR A 31 10.28 6.60 -8.40
CA THR A 31 11.67 6.56 -8.87
C THR A 31 12.50 5.46 -8.23
N GLY A 32 12.14 4.98 -7.05
CA GLY A 32 12.88 3.96 -6.28
C GLY A 32 12.59 2.50 -6.67
N PRO A 33 13.14 1.53 -5.92
CA PRO A 33 12.82 0.12 -6.10
C PRO A 33 11.38 -0.19 -5.69
N ILE A 34 10.83 -1.25 -6.29
CA ILE A 34 9.49 -1.79 -6.07
C ILE A 34 9.62 -3.26 -5.71
N SER A 35 9.03 -3.66 -4.58
CA SER A 35 8.80 -5.06 -4.23
C SER A 35 7.31 -5.36 -4.36
N LEU A 36 6.97 -6.27 -5.26
CA LEU A 36 5.58 -6.60 -5.62
C LEU A 36 5.25 -8.04 -5.24
N ALA A 37 4.25 -8.24 -4.39
CA ALA A 37 3.62 -9.55 -4.21
C ALA A 37 2.50 -9.76 -5.24
N VAL A 38 2.61 -10.81 -6.05
CA VAL A 38 1.54 -11.25 -6.95
C VAL A 38 0.86 -12.46 -6.33
N VAL A 39 -0.42 -12.30 -6.02
CA VAL A 39 -1.20 -13.27 -5.26
C VAL A 39 -2.05 -14.11 -6.21
N PHE A 40 -1.87 -15.42 -6.11
CA PHE A 40 -2.68 -16.39 -6.84
C PHE A 40 -3.89 -16.84 -6.01
N PRO A 41 -4.95 -17.38 -6.66
CA PRO A 41 -6.14 -17.84 -5.97
C PRO A 41 -5.83 -18.86 -4.88
N PHE A 42 -6.74 -18.93 -3.90
CA PHE A 42 -6.65 -19.90 -2.82
C PHE A 42 -6.85 -21.35 -3.29
N GLU A 43 -7.69 -21.55 -4.31
CA GLU A 43 -7.87 -22.84 -4.97
C GLU A 43 -6.74 -23.02 -5.99
N PHE A 44 -6.23 -24.25 -6.13
CA PHE A 44 -5.01 -24.61 -6.90
C PHE A 44 -4.80 -23.70 -8.13
N PRO A 45 -3.74 -22.85 -8.17
CA PRO A 45 -3.48 -22.02 -9.33
C PRO A 45 -3.32 -22.92 -10.55
N ASP A 46 -4.08 -22.64 -11.59
CA ASP A 46 -3.86 -23.29 -12.88
C ASP A 46 -2.42 -22.97 -13.31
N PRO A 47 -1.57 -23.97 -13.63
CA PRO A 47 -0.23 -23.71 -14.16
C PRO A 47 -0.21 -22.65 -15.27
N LYS A 48 -1.28 -22.56 -16.07
CA LYS A 48 -1.47 -21.52 -17.08
C LYS A 48 -1.49 -20.09 -16.51
N GLU A 49 -2.15 -19.85 -15.38
CA GLU A 49 -2.20 -18.52 -14.74
C GLU A 49 -0.79 -18.07 -14.35
N VAL A 50 0.02 -19.00 -13.82
CA VAL A 50 1.41 -18.74 -13.45
C VAL A 50 2.25 -18.44 -14.69
N LEU A 51 2.13 -19.26 -15.73
CA LEU A 51 2.83 -19.05 -17.00
C LEU A 51 2.47 -17.70 -17.63
N CYS A 52 1.20 -17.30 -17.57
CA CYS A 52 0.76 -16.01 -18.08
C CYS A 52 1.29 -14.82 -17.28
N ALA A 53 1.30 -14.92 -15.95
CA ALA A 53 1.93 -13.90 -15.12
C ALA A 53 3.43 -13.76 -15.43
N VAL A 54 4.14 -14.88 -15.61
CA VAL A 54 5.57 -14.87 -15.99
C VAL A 54 5.77 -14.27 -17.38
N LYS A 55 4.92 -14.62 -18.36
CA LYS A 55 4.97 -14.07 -19.72
C LYS A 55 4.81 -12.55 -19.70
N PHE A 56 3.77 -12.05 -19.02
CA PHE A 56 3.55 -10.62 -18.84
C PHE A 56 4.77 -9.92 -18.23
N LEU A 57 5.32 -10.44 -17.13
CA LEU A 57 6.46 -9.81 -16.45
C LEU A 57 7.73 -9.80 -17.33
N ARG A 58 7.95 -10.85 -18.13
CA ARG A 58 9.06 -10.91 -19.08
C ARG A 58 8.90 -9.89 -20.20
N GLU A 59 7.70 -9.71 -20.72
CA GLU A 59 7.40 -8.71 -21.76
C GLU A 59 7.50 -7.30 -21.19
N PHE A 60 6.94 -7.05 -20.02
CA PHE A 60 7.06 -5.79 -19.31
C PHE A 60 8.53 -5.39 -19.09
N ARG A 61 9.35 -6.34 -18.62
CA ARG A 61 10.80 -6.16 -18.43
C ARG A 61 11.56 -5.87 -19.73
N LYS A 62 11.11 -6.38 -20.88
CA LYS A 62 11.72 -6.10 -22.19
C LYS A 62 11.36 -4.68 -22.68
N ASN A 63 10.15 -4.23 -22.40
CA ASN A 63 9.61 -2.96 -22.90
C ASN A 63 10.02 -1.76 -22.04
N ASP A 64 10.30 -1.96 -20.75
CA ASP A 64 10.73 -0.90 -19.82
C ASP A 64 12.11 -1.21 -19.21
N SER A 65 13.12 -0.45 -19.64
CA SER A 65 14.48 -0.59 -19.12
C SER A 65 14.62 -0.21 -17.64
N ASN A 66 13.68 0.56 -17.07
CA ASN A 66 13.64 0.83 -15.63
C ASN A 66 13.10 -0.37 -14.84
N ALA A 67 12.16 -1.13 -15.41
CA ALA A 67 11.62 -2.33 -14.78
C ALA A 67 12.71 -3.37 -14.49
N LEU A 68 13.71 -3.48 -15.37
CA LEU A 68 14.89 -4.32 -15.20
C LEU A 68 15.68 -4.06 -13.91
N GLN A 69 15.71 -2.81 -13.44
CA GLN A 69 16.55 -2.39 -12.32
C GLN A 69 15.77 -2.20 -11.02
N LYS A 70 14.47 -1.88 -11.12
CA LYS A 70 13.67 -1.44 -9.99
C LYS A 70 12.68 -2.50 -9.48
N LEU A 71 12.28 -3.48 -10.29
CA LEU A 71 11.21 -4.40 -9.93
C LEU A 71 11.71 -5.73 -9.37
N SER A 72 11.25 -6.09 -8.17
CA SER A 72 11.31 -7.46 -7.64
C SER A 72 9.89 -7.99 -7.47
N VAL A 73 9.63 -9.19 -8.00
CA VAL A 73 8.28 -9.81 -7.96
C VAL A 73 8.34 -11.12 -7.18
N HIS A 74 7.35 -11.30 -6.31
CA HIS A 74 7.24 -12.43 -5.40
C HIS A 74 5.86 -13.08 -5.56
N PHE A 75 5.82 -14.33 -5.99
CA PHE A 75 4.57 -15.06 -6.14
C PHE A 75 4.12 -15.64 -4.81
N LEU A 76 2.89 -15.33 -4.41
CA LEU A 76 2.26 -15.87 -3.21
C LEU A 76 1.23 -16.93 -3.62
N PHE A 77 1.52 -18.18 -3.27
CA PHE A 77 0.63 -19.32 -3.38
C PHE A 77 0.09 -19.69 -2.00
N GLN A 78 -1.24 -19.78 -1.86
CA GLN A 78 -1.86 -20.16 -0.60
C GLN A 78 -1.99 -21.70 -0.53
N ASN A 79 -1.58 -22.30 0.59
CA ASN A 79 -1.77 -23.73 0.88
C ASN A 79 -1.20 -24.73 -0.13
N GLN A 80 -0.05 -24.43 -0.74
CA GLN A 80 0.65 -25.37 -1.60
C GLN A 80 2.05 -25.70 -1.10
N GLU A 81 2.37 -26.99 -1.07
CA GLU A 81 3.75 -27.44 -1.15
C GLU A 81 4.20 -27.27 -2.60
N CYS A 82 5.00 -26.26 -2.88
CA CYS A 82 5.65 -26.14 -4.17
C CYS A 82 6.69 -27.27 -4.30
N SER A 83 6.31 -28.38 -4.93
CA SER A 83 7.30 -29.33 -5.46
C SER A 83 8.09 -28.57 -6.53
N GLY A 84 9.41 -28.49 -6.40
CA GLY A 84 10.29 -27.67 -7.25
C GLY A 84 10.20 -28.01 -8.74
N SER A 85 9.19 -27.46 -9.41
CA SER A 85 9.01 -27.53 -10.85
C SER A 85 9.64 -26.30 -11.47
N THR A 86 10.61 -26.50 -12.37
CA THR A 86 11.16 -25.41 -13.17
C THR A 86 10.17 -25.04 -14.26
N ILE A 87 9.83 -23.76 -14.36
CA ILE A 87 9.10 -23.22 -15.50
C ILE A 87 10.07 -23.16 -16.68
N ASP A 88 9.84 -23.97 -17.71
CA ASP A 88 10.65 -23.94 -18.93
C ASP A 88 10.24 -22.77 -19.86
N GLU A 89 11.18 -22.29 -20.67
CA GLU A 89 10.95 -21.13 -21.54
C GLU A 89 9.94 -21.40 -22.66
N GLU A 90 9.88 -22.63 -23.16
CA GLU A 90 8.99 -23.02 -24.25
C GLU A 90 7.53 -22.93 -23.79
N SER A 91 7.21 -23.46 -22.61
CA SER A 91 5.89 -23.34 -21.98
C SER A 91 5.46 -21.88 -21.81
N VAL A 92 6.36 -21.00 -21.35
CA VAL A 92 6.04 -19.58 -21.19
C VAL A 92 5.82 -18.87 -22.52
N ASN A 93 6.57 -19.21 -23.56
CA ASN A 93 6.39 -18.57 -24.86
C ASN A 93 5.10 -19.04 -25.56
N ASN A 94 4.79 -20.33 -25.43
CA ASN A 94 3.67 -20.99 -26.11
C ASN A 94 2.32 -20.84 -25.38
N VAL A 95 2.31 -20.44 -24.11
CA VAL A 95 1.06 -20.24 -23.37
C VAL A 95 0.21 -19.13 -24.01
N ASN A 96 -1.07 -19.42 -24.20
CA ASN A 96 -2.08 -18.45 -24.62
C ASN A 96 -2.69 -17.77 -23.40
N CYS A 97 -2.51 -16.45 -23.30
CA CYS A 97 -3.01 -15.61 -22.21
C CYS A 97 -4.14 -14.66 -22.64
N GLU A 98 -4.56 -14.73 -23.90
CA GLU A 98 -5.60 -13.86 -24.47
C GLU A 98 -7.00 -14.45 -24.31
N GLU A 99 -7.21 -15.31 -23.32
CA GLU A 99 -8.54 -15.86 -23.10
C GLU A 99 -9.52 -14.77 -22.65
N PRO A 100 -10.75 -14.76 -23.20
CA PRO A 100 -11.75 -13.79 -22.79
C PRO A 100 -12.01 -13.95 -21.30
N GLU A 101 -12.08 -12.82 -20.57
CA GLU A 101 -12.50 -12.84 -19.17
C GLU A 101 -13.82 -13.60 -19.07
N GLU A 102 -13.78 -14.76 -18.41
CA GLU A 102 -15.03 -15.45 -18.08
C GLU A 102 -15.88 -14.48 -17.25
N GLN A 103 -17.18 -14.43 -17.52
CA GLN A 103 -18.09 -13.63 -16.69
C GLN A 103 -18.17 -14.24 -15.30
N ILE A 104 -17.30 -13.77 -14.41
CA ILE A 104 -17.31 -14.16 -13.00
C ILE A 104 -18.54 -13.54 -12.34
N THR A 105 -19.38 -14.39 -11.75
CA THR A 105 -20.55 -13.95 -10.99
C THR A 105 -20.14 -13.11 -9.78
N ASP A 106 -21.02 -12.21 -9.33
CA ASP A 106 -20.80 -11.45 -8.08
C ASP A 106 -20.46 -12.33 -6.88
N VAL A 107 -21.07 -13.50 -6.79
CA VAL A 107 -20.81 -14.47 -5.70
C VAL A 107 -19.37 -14.95 -5.74
N MET A 108 -18.85 -15.29 -6.93
CA MET A 108 -17.47 -15.71 -7.12
C MET A 108 -16.49 -14.56 -6.85
N LYS A 109 -16.78 -13.34 -7.32
CA LYS A 109 -15.99 -12.13 -7.00
C LYS A 109 -15.90 -11.89 -5.49
N ILE A 110 -17.04 -11.94 -4.79
CA ILE A 110 -17.10 -11.78 -3.34
C ILE A 110 -16.26 -12.85 -2.64
N ARG A 111 -16.37 -14.12 -3.06
CA ARG A 111 -15.60 -15.22 -2.48
C ARG A 111 -14.10 -15.03 -2.67
N GLN A 112 -13.66 -14.68 -3.88
CA GLN A 112 -12.25 -14.40 -4.19
C GLN A 112 -11.72 -13.25 -3.34
N MET A 113 -12.43 -12.11 -3.30
CA MET A 113 -12.04 -10.94 -2.50
C MET A 113 -12.01 -11.25 -1.00
N ALA A 114 -12.99 -11.98 -0.47
CA ALA A 114 -13.03 -12.37 0.95
C ALA A 114 -11.90 -13.34 1.34
N SER A 115 -11.38 -14.10 0.38
CA SER A 115 -10.24 -15.01 0.55
C SER A 115 -8.88 -14.37 0.25
N TYR A 116 -8.85 -13.09 -0.13
CA TYR A 116 -7.62 -12.42 -0.51
C TYR A 116 -6.71 -12.17 0.73
N PRO A 117 -5.50 -12.76 0.78
CA PRO A 117 -4.60 -12.72 1.94
C PRO A 117 -3.79 -11.41 1.94
N VAL A 118 -4.50 -10.29 2.09
CA VAL A 118 -3.96 -8.94 1.89
C VAL A 118 -2.74 -8.65 2.78
N ASN A 119 -2.78 -9.09 4.05
CA ASN A 119 -1.73 -8.79 5.01
C ASN A 119 -0.54 -9.73 4.87
N GLU A 120 -0.75 -10.99 4.47
CA GLU A 120 0.31 -11.90 4.06
C GLU A 120 1.03 -11.36 2.82
N ALA A 121 0.30 -10.85 1.83
CA ALA A 121 0.88 -10.28 0.62
C ALA A 121 1.74 -9.04 0.92
N ARG A 122 1.23 -8.11 1.75
CA ARG A 122 2.01 -6.96 2.25
C ARG A 122 3.27 -7.39 2.99
N ASN A 123 3.14 -8.37 3.89
CA ASN A 123 4.26 -8.87 4.68
C ASN A 123 5.28 -9.61 3.81
N LEU A 124 4.86 -10.38 2.81
CA LEU A 124 5.75 -11.09 1.87
C LEU A 124 6.60 -10.10 1.08
N ALA A 125 5.96 -9.15 0.40
CA ALA A 125 6.65 -8.13 -0.38
C ALA A 125 7.60 -7.32 0.51
N ARG A 126 7.12 -6.88 1.68
CA ARG A 126 7.98 -6.18 2.65
C ARG A 126 9.18 -7.02 3.10
N ASN A 127 8.98 -8.29 3.42
CA ASN A 127 10.05 -9.14 3.95
C ASN A 127 11.13 -9.42 2.89
N LEU A 128 10.74 -9.44 1.61
CA LEU A 128 11.62 -9.65 0.47
C LEU A 128 12.13 -8.34 -0.15
N SER A 129 11.72 -7.17 0.37
CA SER A 129 12.32 -5.89 0.00
C SER A 129 13.78 -5.86 0.47
N LEU A 130 14.67 -5.27 -0.31
CA LEU A 130 16.10 -5.28 0.00
C LEU A 130 16.54 -4.13 0.91
N THR A 131 15.83 -3.00 0.87
CA THR A 131 16.24 -1.75 1.54
C THR A 131 15.66 -1.63 2.95
N ASN A 132 16.29 -0.79 3.79
CA ASN A 132 15.82 -0.52 5.15
C ASN A 132 14.62 0.43 5.23
N TYR A 133 14.39 1.27 4.23
CA TYR A 133 13.27 2.22 4.22
C TYR A 133 12.18 1.72 3.30
N ILE A 134 10.94 1.73 3.77
CA ILE A 134 9.80 1.23 3.01
C ILE A 134 8.62 2.19 3.05
N VAL A 135 7.81 2.11 1.99
CA VAL A 135 6.45 2.64 1.94
C VAL A 135 5.53 1.51 1.45
N ILE A 136 4.40 1.30 2.12
CA ILE A 136 3.42 0.27 1.76
C ILE A 136 2.19 0.97 1.19
N ALA A 137 1.88 0.69 -0.08
CA ALA A 137 0.81 1.36 -0.82
C ALA A 137 -0.05 0.35 -1.59
N ASP A 138 -1.20 0.82 -2.05
CA ASP A 138 -2.06 0.08 -2.97
C ASP A 138 -1.63 0.37 -4.43
N MET A 139 -1.90 -0.55 -5.38
CA MET A 139 -1.42 -0.45 -6.77
C MET A 139 -1.92 0.78 -7.53
N ASP A 140 -3.02 1.38 -7.10
CA ASP A 140 -3.65 2.56 -7.67
C ASP A 140 -3.27 3.87 -6.96
N GLN A 141 -2.43 3.79 -5.93
CA GLN A 141 -1.90 4.96 -5.22
C GLN A 141 -0.63 5.46 -5.93
N LEU A 142 -0.71 6.63 -6.55
CA LEU A 142 0.37 7.28 -7.28
C LEU A 142 1.05 8.35 -6.42
N PHE A 143 2.25 8.78 -6.82
CA PHE A 143 3.14 9.63 -6.02
C PHE A 143 3.42 10.98 -6.70
N SER A 144 3.55 12.04 -5.89
CA SER A 144 4.04 13.34 -6.35
C SER A 144 5.49 13.24 -6.85
N LYS A 145 5.94 14.23 -7.60
CA LYS A 145 7.30 14.26 -8.13
C LYS A 145 8.34 14.25 -7.02
N ASN A 146 9.45 13.54 -7.26
CA ASN A 146 10.58 13.40 -6.33
C ASN A 146 10.20 12.86 -4.93
N PHE A 147 9.05 12.19 -4.79
CA PHE A 147 8.56 11.70 -3.50
C PHE A 147 9.63 10.89 -2.76
N GLU A 148 10.20 9.89 -3.43
CA GLU A 148 11.22 9.00 -2.86
C GLU A 148 12.43 9.80 -2.36
N THR A 149 12.98 10.67 -3.22
CA THR A 149 14.18 11.46 -2.94
C THR A 149 13.98 12.45 -1.79
N LYS A 150 12.82 13.11 -1.73
CA LYS A 150 12.46 13.99 -0.61
C LYS A 150 12.35 13.18 0.68
N MET A 151 11.64 12.04 0.66
CA MET A 151 11.37 11.24 1.85
C MET A 151 12.61 10.53 2.41
N ILE A 152 13.52 10.02 1.56
CA ILE A 152 14.74 9.35 2.03
C ILE A 152 15.67 10.31 2.77
N SER A 153 15.85 11.53 2.25
CA SER A 153 16.65 12.58 2.89
C SER A 153 16.17 12.89 4.32
N LEU A 154 14.86 12.95 4.53
CA LEU A 154 14.28 13.13 5.86
C LEU A 154 14.38 11.85 6.71
N ALA A 155 14.15 10.68 6.12
CA ALA A 155 14.16 9.40 6.82
C ALA A 155 15.53 9.07 7.42
N GLN A 156 16.61 9.32 6.69
CA GLN A 156 17.98 9.13 7.19
C GLN A 156 18.27 9.99 8.41
N LYS A 157 17.80 11.24 8.41
CA LYS A 157 17.99 12.18 9.52
C LYS A 157 17.17 11.77 10.75
N LYS A 158 15.90 11.38 10.57
CA LYS A 158 14.95 11.25 11.69
C LYS A 158 14.78 9.80 12.17
N LEU A 159 14.69 8.83 11.27
CA LEU A 159 14.35 7.44 11.63
C LEU A 159 15.55 6.68 12.21
N ILE A 160 16.78 7.06 11.85
CA ILE A 160 17.99 6.51 12.49
C ILE A 160 18.07 7.00 13.95
N GLN A 161 17.76 8.28 14.19
CA GLN A 161 17.82 8.89 15.52
C GLN A 161 16.68 8.41 16.43
N ASP A 162 15.48 8.25 15.88
CA ASP A 162 14.31 7.71 16.59
C ASP A 162 13.61 6.63 15.73
N PRO A 163 14.05 5.35 15.84
CA PRO A 163 13.48 4.23 15.09
C PRO A 163 11.99 3.96 15.34
N LYS A 164 11.40 4.59 16.38
CA LYS A 164 9.96 4.55 16.65
C LYS A 164 9.22 5.76 16.10
N THR A 165 9.73 6.38 15.05
CA THR A 165 9.01 7.41 14.28
C THR A 165 8.62 6.86 12.91
N VAL A 166 7.51 7.34 12.37
CA VAL A 166 7.16 7.18 10.95
C VAL A 166 6.81 8.52 10.33
N LEU A 167 7.14 8.66 9.05
CA LEU A 167 6.98 9.89 8.29
C LEU A 167 5.67 9.84 7.50
N VAL A 168 4.63 10.47 8.02
CA VAL A 168 3.28 10.47 7.48
C VAL A 168 3.14 11.54 6.40
N TYR A 169 2.56 11.16 5.27
CA TYR A 169 2.28 12.06 4.14
C TYR A 169 0.78 12.09 3.85
N ARG A 170 0.34 13.12 3.10
CA ARG A 170 -1.07 13.31 2.74
C ARG A 170 -1.47 12.48 1.52
N ILE A 171 -2.75 12.12 1.45
CA ILE A 171 -3.34 11.33 0.37
C ILE A 171 -4.60 12.02 -0.15
N PHE A 172 -4.75 12.04 -1.47
CA PHE A 172 -5.83 12.73 -2.17
C PHE A 172 -6.56 11.80 -3.16
N GLU A 173 -7.78 12.17 -3.53
CA GLU A 173 -8.49 11.64 -4.70
C GLU A 173 -8.54 12.75 -5.75
N ILE A 174 -8.32 12.39 -7.01
CA ILE A 174 -8.30 13.31 -8.15
C ILE A 174 -9.27 12.80 -9.19
N ALA A 175 -10.00 13.69 -9.86
CA ALA A 175 -10.86 13.34 -10.98
C ALA A 175 -10.11 12.53 -12.06
N ASP A 176 -10.79 11.59 -12.71
CA ASP A 176 -10.21 10.69 -13.70
C ASP A 176 -10.04 11.34 -15.09
N ASP A 177 -10.62 12.51 -15.30
CA ASP A 177 -10.58 13.30 -16.54
C ASP A 177 -9.46 14.34 -16.58
N VAL A 178 -8.54 14.34 -15.60
CA VAL A 178 -7.40 15.25 -15.59
C VAL A 178 -6.39 14.90 -16.70
N GLU A 179 -5.97 15.90 -17.46
CA GLU A 179 -5.01 15.70 -18.57
C GLU A 179 -3.60 15.35 -18.08
N LYS A 180 -3.22 15.85 -16.89
CA LYS A 180 -1.90 15.66 -16.30
C LYS A 180 -2.02 15.35 -14.81
N PHE A 181 -1.19 14.43 -14.34
CA PHE A 181 -1.07 14.15 -12.91
C PHE A 181 -0.40 15.33 -12.21
N PRO A 182 -0.86 15.71 -11.00
CA PRO A 182 -0.17 16.75 -10.25
C PRO A 182 1.20 16.25 -9.81
N GLU A 183 2.22 16.98 -10.21
CA GLU A 183 3.60 16.70 -9.85
C GLU A 183 3.99 17.41 -8.55
N THR A 184 3.40 18.58 -8.31
CA THR A 184 3.72 19.50 -7.21
C THR A 184 2.50 19.88 -6.37
N LYS A 185 2.72 20.47 -5.21
CA LYS A 185 1.69 21.06 -4.35
C LYS A 185 0.91 22.16 -5.04
N ASP A 186 1.56 22.94 -5.92
CA ASP A 186 0.89 23.98 -6.70
C ASP A 186 -0.07 23.38 -7.73
N ASP A 187 0.33 22.30 -8.40
CA ASP A 187 -0.56 21.56 -9.30
C ASP A 187 -1.77 21.00 -8.54
N LEU A 188 -1.50 20.36 -7.38
CA LEU A 188 -2.55 19.80 -6.53
C LEU A 188 -3.49 20.89 -5.99
N LEU A 189 -2.96 22.03 -5.54
CA LEU A 189 -3.74 23.16 -5.06
C LEU A 189 -4.64 23.71 -6.16
N SER A 190 -4.11 23.82 -7.39
CA SER A 190 -4.90 24.24 -8.55
C SER A 190 -6.09 23.29 -8.77
N LEU A 191 -5.86 21.98 -8.78
CA LEU A 191 -6.93 20.98 -8.88
C LEU A 191 -7.90 21.04 -7.70
N PHE A 192 -7.43 21.32 -6.49
CA PHE A 192 -8.26 21.46 -5.29
C PHE A 192 -9.18 22.69 -5.40
N THR A 193 -8.68 23.81 -5.93
CA THR A 193 -9.48 25.02 -6.17
C THR A 193 -10.48 24.88 -7.31
N GLU A 194 -10.24 23.95 -8.23
CA GLU A 194 -11.15 23.60 -9.33
C GLU A 194 -12.18 22.51 -8.94
N ASP A 195 -12.24 22.08 -7.67
CA ASP A 195 -13.05 20.96 -7.19
C ASP A 195 -12.75 19.63 -7.91
N LYS A 196 -11.54 19.48 -8.48
CA LYS A 196 -11.04 18.26 -9.14
C LYS A 196 -10.16 17.40 -8.24
N ALA A 197 -9.81 17.87 -7.05
CA ALA A 197 -9.10 17.10 -6.04
C ALA A 197 -9.73 17.28 -4.65
N GLN A 198 -9.65 16.24 -3.83
CA GLN A 198 -10.10 16.28 -2.43
C GLN A 198 -9.22 15.40 -1.55
N GLU A 199 -9.24 15.64 -0.23
CA GLU A 199 -8.66 14.69 0.73
C GLU A 199 -9.30 13.31 0.55
N PHE A 200 -8.48 12.27 0.55
CA PHE A 200 -8.94 10.91 0.26
C PHE A 200 -9.99 10.45 1.26
N HIS A 201 -11.11 9.92 0.76
CA HIS A 201 -12.25 9.52 1.59
C HIS A 201 -12.77 10.66 2.49
N LYS A 202 -12.83 11.91 1.97
CA LYS A 202 -13.25 13.13 2.70
C LYS A 202 -14.43 12.96 3.67
N TYR A 203 -15.42 12.14 3.32
CA TYR A 203 -16.62 11.90 4.13
C TYR A 203 -16.43 10.94 5.32
N TYR A 204 -15.38 10.12 5.33
CA TYR A 204 -15.10 9.15 6.39
C TYR A 204 -14.09 9.66 7.43
N GLY A 205 -13.28 10.66 7.07
CA GLY A 205 -12.28 11.28 7.96
C GLY A 205 -11.11 10.38 8.36
N ALA A 206 -11.03 9.15 7.86
CA ALA A 206 -9.98 8.18 8.20
C ALA A 206 -8.57 8.66 7.80
N HIS A 207 -8.47 9.54 6.80
CA HIS A 207 -7.19 10.07 6.31
C HIS A 207 -7.01 11.57 6.55
N SER A 208 -7.93 12.21 7.28
CA SER A 208 -7.83 13.64 7.58
C SER A 208 -6.62 13.94 8.46
N ILE A 209 -5.86 14.95 8.06
CA ILE A 209 -4.71 15.47 8.80
C ILE A 209 -4.92 16.99 8.97
N PRO A 210 -4.84 17.54 10.19
CA PRO A 210 -5.09 18.96 10.44
C PRO A 210 -4.06 19.83 9.72
N GLU A 211 -4.29 21.15 9.68
CA GLU A 211 -3.35 22.12 9.09
C GLU A 211 -3.09 21.94 7.58
N LEU A 212 -4.11 21.50 6.83
CA LEU A 212 -4.01 21.33 5.37
C LEU A 212 -3.68 22.65 4.65
N GLN A 213 -4.30 23.76 5.04
CA GLN A 213 -4.00 25.06 4.42
C GLN A 213 -2.56 25.49 4.68
N GLN A 214 -2.08 25.35 5.92
CA GLN A 214 -0.68 25.64 6.25
C GLN A 214 0.29 24.73 5.48
N TRP A 215 -0.12 23.47 5.27
CA TRP A 215 0.62 22.56 4.41
C TRP A 215 0.67 23.12 2.99
N PHE A 216 -0.44 23.51 2.35
CA PHE A 216 -0.41 24.13 1.01
C PHE A 216 0.40 25.43 0.96
N ASP A 217 0.28 26.29 1.96
CA ASP A 217 0.93 27.60 2.00
C ASP A 217 2.46 27.51 2.14
N LEU A 218 2.99 26.37 2.61
CA LEU A 218 4.42 26.15 2.72
C LEU A 218 5.01 25.78 1.34
N PRO A 219 5.90 26.61 0.76
CA PRO A 219 6.48 26.35 -0.56
C PRO A 219 7.31 25.06 -0.56
N GLU A 220 7.28 24.33 -1.68
CA GLU A 220 8.18 23.19 -1.87
C GLU A 220 9.65 23.65 -1.91
N ASN A 221 10.53 22.85 -1.32
CA ASN A 221 11.95 23.16 -1.32
C ASN A 221 12.61 22.78 -2.67
N PRO A 222 13.25 23.72 -3.38
CA PRO A 222 13.90 23.46 -4.67
C PRO A 222 15.04 22.42 -4.59
N GLU A 223 15.65 22.25 -3.42
CA GLU A 223 16.72 21.28 -3.17
C GLU A 223 16.20 19.88 -2.82
N ASN A 224 14.88 19.64 -2.94
CA ASN A 224 14.22 18.40 -2.53
C ASN A 224 14.44 18.04 -1.04
N ASN A 225 14.65 19.04 -0.19
CA ASN A 225 14.73 18.86 1.26
C ASN A 225 13.35 19.06 1.88
N THR A 226 12.83 18.03 2.55
CA THR A 226 11.56 18.10 3.30
C THR A 226 11.80 17.99 4.80
N GLU A 227 10.97 18.64 5.62
CA GLU A 227 10.99 18.53 7.08
C GLU A 227 9.63 18.08 7.66
N ILE A 228 9.59 17.96 8.98
CA ILE A 228 8.40 17.59 9.74
C ILE A 228 7.60 18.86 10.02
N GLN A 229 6.33 18.88 9.60
CA GLN A 229 5.38 19.93 9.94
C GLN A 229 5.05 19.89 11.44
N PHE A 230 4.59 18.74 11.93
CA PHE A 230 4.27 18.50 13.34
C PHE A 230 4.19 17.00 13.66
N TYR A 231 4.08 16.66 14.94
CA TYR A 231 3.80 15.30 15.40
C TYR A 231 2.32 15.16 15.76
N GLN A 232 1.64 14.17 15.17
CA GLN A 232 0.25 13.89 15.44
C GLN A 232 0.09 12.72 16.42
N PRO A 233 -0.56 12.91 17.58
CA PRO A 233 -0.94 11.82 18.46
C PRO A 233 -1.96 10.88 17.79
N TYR A 234 -1.76 9.58 17.90
CA TYR A 234 -2.71 8.59 17.40
C TYR A 234 -3.88 8.44 18.39
N GLN A 235 -4.91 9.28 18.24
CA GLN A 235 -6.06 9.36 19.16
C GLN A 235 -7.37 8.78 18.62
N SER A 236 -7.43 8.48 17.32
CA SER A 236 -8.62 7.90 16.68
C SER A 236 -8.31 6.52 16.14
N HIS A 237 -9.12 5.52 16.50
CA HIS A 237 -8.98 4.16 15.97
C HIS A 237 -9.38 4.05 14.49
N HIS A 238 -10.06 5.07 13.94
CA HIS A 238 -10.38 5.16 12.52
C HIS A 238 -9.27 5.80 11.68
N TRP A 239 -8.30 6.47 12.30
CA TRP A 239 -7.25 7.17 11.57
C TRP A 239 -6.27 6.18 10.94
N GLU A 240 -6.12 6.25 9.62
CA GLU A 240 -5.27 5.37 8.81
C GLU A 240 -4.25 6.20 8.01
N PRO A 241 -3.24 6.79 8.68
CA PRO A 241 -2.17 7.51 7.99
C PRO A 241 -1.36 6.58 7.09
N ARG A 242 -0.92 7.11 5.95
CA ARG A 242 0.09 6.49 5.07
C ARG A 242 1.44 7.10 5.40
N PHE A 243 2.51 6.28 5.37
CA PHE A 243 3.80 6.71 5.87
C PHE A 243 4.98 5.98 5.22
N VAL A 244 6.14 6.64 5.25
CA VAL A 244 7.45 6.02 5.08
C VAL A 244 7.98 5.63 6.47
N SER A 245 8.65 4.49 6.55
CA SER A 245 9.15 3.94 7.81
C SER A 245 10.38 3.07 7.61
N LEU A 246 11.03 2.68 8.71
CA LEU A 246 11.97 1.57 8.68
C LEU A 246 11.21 0.25 8.42
N ARG A 247 11.86 -0.67 7.70
CA ARG A 247 11.37 -2.03 7.44
C ARG A 247 11.16 -2.84 8.74
N THR A 248 11.60 -2.35 9.89
CA THR A 248 11.54 -3.01 11.20
C THR A 248 10.30 -2.69 12.04
N ILE A 249 9.34 -1.89 11.52
CA ILE A 249 8.03 -1.70 12.17
C ILE A 249 7.32 -3.05 12.45
N PRO A 250 6.26 -3.13 13.27
CA PRO A 250 5.47 -4.37 13.37
C PRO A 250 4.97 -4.84 11.99
N PHE A 251 4.77 -6.15 11.80
CA PHE A 251 4.13 -6.68 10.58
C PHE A 251 2.62 -6.43 10.62
N HIS A 252 1.97 -6.42 9.45
CA HIS A 252 0.52 -6.44 9.40
C HIS A 252 -0.01 -7.74 10.02
N ASP A 253 -1.03 -7.66 10.87
CA ASP A 253 -1.61 -8.86 11.49
C ASP A 253 -2.40 -9.66 10.45
N THR A 254 -1.91 -10.85 10.13
CA THR A 254 -2.50 -11.75 9.13
C THR A 254 -3.82 -12.38 9.57
N ASN A 255 -4.24 -12.18 10.83
CA ASN A 255 -5.58 -12.57 11.27
C ASN A 255 -6.67 -11.58 10.83
N PHE A 256 -6.32 -10.41 10.29
CA PHE A 256 -7.28 -9.43 9.78
C PHE A 256 -7.53 -9.64 8.30
N TYR A 257 -8.81 -9.59 7.93
CA TYR A 257 -9.29 -9.94 6.60
C TYR A 257 -9.57 -8.68 5.78
N TYR A 258 -9.26 -8.74 4.50
CA TYR A 258 -9.84 -7.79 3.56
C TYR A 258 -11.38 -7.88 3.62
N SER A 259 -12.13 -6.79 3.75
CA SER A 259 -11.74 -5.36 3.72
C SER A 259 -11.90 -4.65 5.07
N ILE A 260 -11.91 -5.38 6.19
CA ILE A 260 -12.21 -4.82 7.52
C ILE A 260 -10.92 -4.58 8.31
N ARG A 261 -10.52 -3.30 8.39
CA ARG A 261 -9.38 -2.83 9.22
C ARG A 261 -8.06 -3.54 8.91
N ASP A 262 -7.94 -4.17 7.74
CA ASP A 262 -6.77 -4.94 7.34
C ASP A 262 -5.52 -4.09 7.27
N ASN A 263 -5.63 -2.82 6.84
CA ASN A 263 -4.53 -1.88 6.80
C ASN A 263 -4.40 -1.07 8.11
N THR A 264 -5.52 -0.73 8.74
CA THR A 264 -5.56 0.05 9.99
C THR A 264 -4.90 -0.69 11.15
N VAL A 265 -5.00 -2.03 11.19
CA VAL A 265 -4.46 -2.86 12.29
C VAL A 265 -2.97 -2.63 12.55
N LEU A 266 -2.18 -2.38 11.51
CA LEU A 266 -0.76 -2.04 11.67
C LEU A 266 -0.59 -0.75 12.49
N ARG A 267 -1.41 0.27 12.23
CA ARG A 267 -1.34 1.56 12.94
C ARG A 267 -1.76 1.40 14.40
N TRP A 268 -2.74 0.54 14.66
CA TRP A 268 -3.11 0.18 16.02
C TRP A 268 -1.95 -0.43 16.77
N GLU A 269 -1.28 -1.43 16.20
CA GLU A 269 -0.12 -2.06 16.84
C GLU A 269 1.04 -1.07 17.01
N MET A 270 1.29 -0.21 16.02
CA MET A 270 2.31 0.83 16.11
C MET A 270 2.02 1.85 17.22
N CYS A 271 0.77 2.29 17.37
CA CYS A 271 0.39 3.12 18.52
C CYS A 271 0.72 2.41 19.83
N ARG A 272 0.32 1.13 19.96
CA ARG A 272 0.57 0.34 21.16
C ARG A 272 2.07 0.13 21.41
N ALA A 273 2.87 -0.03 20.36
CA ALA A 273 4.32 -0.14 20.42
C ALA A 273 5.03 1.21 20.72
N GLY A 274 4.29 2.31 20.80
CA GLY A 274 4.78 3.64 21.16
C GLY A 274 5.41 4.40 19.99
N PHE A 275 4.94 4.17 18.77
CA PHE A 275 5.39 4.92 17.60
C PHE A 275 4.85 6.35 17.60
N LYS A 276 5.66 7.26 17.07
CA LYS A 276 5.32 8.66 16.80
C LYS A 276 5.02 8.84 15.31
N PHE A 277 3.99 9.62 15.02
CA PHE A 277 3.55 9.92 13.66
C PHE A 277 3.96 11.36 13.32
N ALA A 278 5.06 11.51 12.58
CA ALA A 278 5.58 12.80 12.16
C ALA A 278 4.95 13.16 10.82
N ILE A 279 4.12 14.19 10.78
CA ILE A 279 3.50 14.70 9.55
C ILE A 279 4.55 15.47 8.77
N VAL A 280 4.76 15.08 7.51
CA VAL A 280 5.71 15.71 6.61
C VAL A 280 5.06 16.92 5.93
N GLU A 281 5.83 18.00 5.76
CA GLU A 281 5.34 19.29 5.25
C GLU A 281 5.27 19.39 3.71
N ASP A 282 5.77 18.35 3.04
CA ASP A 282 5.84 18.20 1.59
C ASP A 282 5.44 16.76 1.21
N VAL A 283 5.37 16.50 -0.10
CA VAL A 283 5.00 15.27 -0.77
C VAL A 283 3.58 14.78 -0.49
N PHE A 284 3.00 14.15 -1.51
CA PHE A 284 1.68 13.57 -1.39
C PHE A 284 1.53 12.36 -2.30
N THR A 285 0.45 11.64 -2.06
CA THR A 285 0.00 10.58 -2.95
C THR A 285 -1.43 10.84 -3.39
N PHE A 286 -1.84 10.22 -4.49
CA PHE A 286 -3.18 10.39 -5.01
C PHE A 286 -3.71 9.14 -5.68
N HIS A 287 -5.04 8.99 -5.66
CA HIS A 287 -5.78 8.04 -6.48
C HIS A 287 -6.47 8.79 -7.62
N LEU A 288 -6.59 8.14 -8.77
CA LEU A 288 -7.37 8.65 -9.91
C LEU A 288 -8.79 8.09 -9.87
N GLY A 289 -9.76 8.97 -10.08
CA GLY A 289 -11.17 8.67 -9.99
C GLY A 289 -11.67 8.52 -8.55
N TYR A 290 -12.98 8.34 -8.45
CA TYR A 290 -13.68 8.13 -7.19
C TYR A 290 -14.32 6.75 -7.19
N LYS A 291 -14.31 6.06 -6.05
CA LYS A 291 -14.96 4.75 -5.93
C LYS A 291 -16.44 4.84 -6.30
N THR A 292 -16.86 4.01 -7.25
CA THR A 292 -18.24 3.97 -7.72
C THR A 292 -19.17 3.39 -6.65
N SER A 293 -20.48 3.57 -6.85
CA SER A 293 -21.48 2.97 -5.96
C SER A 293 -21.46 1.45 -6.04
N GLU A 294 -21.25 0.85 -7.22
CA GLU A 294 -21.15 -0.60 -7.36
C GLU A 294 -19.94 -1.16 -6.61
N GLU A 295 -18.78 -0.51 -6.72
CA GLU A 295 -17.57 -0.93 -6.02
C GLU A 295 -17.77 -0.90 -4.49
N LYS A 296 -18.36 0.19 -3.97
CA LYS A 296 -18.69 0.30 -2.54
C LYS A 296 -19.63 -0.80 -2.08
N GLN A 297 -20.66 -1.13 -2.87
CA GLN A 297 -21.59 -2.21 -2.56
C GLN A 297 -20.91 -3.59 -2.58
N LEU A 298 -20.05 -3.85 -3.57
CA LEU A 298 -19.28 -5.10 -3.65
C LEU A 298 -18.37 -5.27 -2.42
N VAL A 299 -17.60 -4.24 -2.07
CA VAL A 299 -16.73 -4.23 -0.89
C VAL A 299 -17.55 -4.40 0.41
N GLY A 300 -18.73 -3.77 0.51
CA GLY A 300 -19.63 -3.96 1.65
C GLY A 300 -20.17 -5.39 1.79
N ARG A 301 -20.46 -6.06 0.67
CA ARG A 301 -20.84 -7.49 0.67
C ARG A 301 -19.68 -8.38 1.11
N VAL A 302 -18.45 -8.10 0.66
CA VAL A 302 -17.23 -8.79 1.12
C VAL A 302 -17.03 -8.60 2.62
N ALA A 303 -17.12 -7.36 3.12
CA ALA A 303 -17.03 -7.07 4.55
C ALA A 303 -18.07 -7.85 5.36
N SER A 304 -19.30 -7.98 4.85
CA SER A 304 -20.37 -8.75 5.50
C SER A 304 -20.03 -10.24 5.64
N VAL A 305 -19.37 -10.83 4.64
CA VAL A 305 -18.93 -12.24 4.67
C VAL A 305 -17.88 -12.46 5.77
N VAL A 306 -16.92 -11.55 5.91
CA VAL A 306 -15.80 -11.72 6.85
C VAL A 306 -16.08 -11.16 8.25
N HIS A 307 -17.16 -10.40 8.45
CA HIS A 307 -17.44 -9.63 9.67
C HIS A 307 -17.36 -10.44 10.96
N ARG A 308 -17.97 -11.63 10.99
CA ARG A 308 -17.95 -12.50 12.18
C ARG A 308 -16.53 -12.93 12.56
N ASN A 309 -15.69 -13.22 11.57
CA ASN A 309 -14.31 -13.59 11.81
C ASN A 309 -13.46 -12.38 12.19
N ALA A 310 -13.70 -11.21 11.56
CA ALA A 310 -13.06 -9.96 11.93
C ALA A 310 -13.29 -9.58 13.41
N LEU A 311 -14.50 -9.79 13.96
CA LEU A 311 -14.78 -9.56 15.38
C LEU A 311 -13.95 -10.47 16.29
N LYS A 312 -13.75 -11.73 15.91
CA LYS A 312 -12.89 -12.68 16.65
C LYS A 312 -11.42 -12.24 16.60
N SER A 313 -10.95 -11.81 15.43
CA SER A 313 -9.59 -11.30 15.23
C SER A 313 -9.35 -10.04 16.06
N LEU A 314 -10.29 -9.09 16.07
CA LEU A 314 -10.22 -7.89 16.90
C LEU A 314 -10.12 -8.22 18.39
N LYS A 315 -10.92 -9.17 18.88
CA LYS A 315 -10.86 -9.59 20.29
C LYS A 315 -9.47 -10.12 20.64
N LYS A 316 -8.94 -11.06 19.84
CA LYS A 316 -7.60 -11.63 20.03
C LYS A 316 -6.51 -10.57 19.94
N PHE A 317 -6.65 -9.62 19.02
CA PHE A 317 -5.73 -8.51 18.85
C PHE A 317 -5.70 -7.63 20.10
N ASN A 318 -6.86 -7.21 20.62
CA ASN A 318 -6.94 -6.39 21.83
C ASN A 318 -6.34 -7.11 23.05
N GLU A 319 -6.62 -8.40 23.22
CA GLU A 319 -6.01 -9.23 24.27
C GLU A 319 -4.48 -9.30 24.12
N ARG A 320 -3.97 -9.48 22.90
CA ARG A 320 -2.52 -9.47 22.62
C ARG A 320 -1.91 -8.10 22.93
N MET A 321 -2.52 -7.01 22.47
CA MET A 321 -2.02 -5.64 22.67
C MET A 321 -1.96 -5.26 24.15
N ASP A 322 -2.95 -5.67 24.94
CA ASP A 322 -2.96 -5.44 26.38
C ASP A 322 -1.88 -6.23 27.12
N ARG A 323 -1.58 -7.44 26.66
CA ARG A 323 -0.50 -8.27 27.22
C ARG A 323 0.89 -7.77 26.83
N VAL A 324 1.11 -7.46 25.55
CA VAL A 324 2.43 -7.10 25.00
C VAL A 324 2.78 -5.64 25.27
N TYR A 325 1.79 -4.74 25.24
CA TYR A 325 1.96 -3.31 25.41
C TYR A 325 1.04 -2.74 26.50
N PRO A 326 1.19 -3.14 27.77
CA PRO A 326 0.29 -2.72 28.85
C PRO A 326 0.38 -1.21 29.13
N LYS A 327 1.54 -0.59 28.90
CA LYS A 327 1.81 0.83 29.21
C LYS A 327 1.05 1.81 28.32
N THR A 328 0.71 1.42 27.09
CA THR A 328 0.04 2.27 26.10
C THR A 328 -1.48 2.06 26.04
N LYS A 329 -2.02 1.17 26.88
CA LYS A 329 -3.46 0.84 26.94
C LYS A 329 -4.36 2.05 27.14
N ARG A 330 -3.88 3.06 27.88
CA ARG A 330 -4.64 4.28 28.20
C ARG A 330 -4.30 5.48 27.33
N THR A 331 -3.24 5.39 26.52
CA THR A 331 -2.79 6.47 25.64
C THR A 331 -3.25 6.29 24.20
N CYS A 332 -3.39 5.03 23.76
CA CYS A 332 -3.97 4.69 22.47
C CYS A 332 -5.50 4.53 22.57
N PRO A 333 -6.24 4.75 21.48
CA PRO A 333 -7.68 4.58 21.47
C PRO A 333 -8.07 3.12 21.69
N MET A 334 -9.31 2.91 22.14
CA MET A 334 -9.93 1.59 22.10
C MET A 334 -10.20 1.21 20.65
N TYR A 335 -9.74 0.03 20.23
CA TYR A 335 -9.91 -0.45 18.86
C TYR A 335 -11.24 -1.18 18.71
N VAL A 336 -12.02 -0.77 17.72
CA VAL A 336 -13.30 -1.34 17.32
C VAL A 336 -13.38 -1.45 15.79
N LEU A 337 -14.31 -2.27 15.27
CA LEU A 337 -14.49 -2.44 13.83
C LEU A 337 -15.23 -1.24 13.21
#